data_AF-A0A7K9HN03-F1
#
_entry.id   AF-A0A7K9HN03-F1
#
_cell.length_a   1.000
_cell.length_b   1.000
_cell.length_c   1.000
_cell.angle_alpha   90.00
_cell.angle_beta   90.00
_cell.angle_gamma   90.00
#
_symmetry.space_group_name_H-M   'P 1'
#
loop_
_entity.id
_entity.type
_entity.pdbx_description
1 polymer ?
#
loop_
_entity_poly.entity_id
_entity_poly.type
_entity_poly.pdbx_seq_one_letter_code
_entity_poly.pdbx_strand_id
1 'polypeptide(L)' 'RVPSAARALVRGLLCARETRLGRGGARDFRRLPFFAGVRWARLRRERAPFAPAAAAGAADTSNFDVLDDCLSQP' A
#
# COMPACT_ATOMS: atom_id res chain seq x y z
N ARG A 1 13.42 14.43 2.78
CA ARG A 1 14.27 13.52 1.97
C ARG A 1 13.75 12.10 2.09
N VAL A 2 13.68 11.33 1.00
CA VAL A 2 13.23 9.92 1.04
C VAL A 2 14.33 9.01 1.61
N PRO A 3 14.04 8.14 2.60
CA PRO A 3 15.02 7.21 3.17
C PRO A 3 15.69 6.30 2.12
N SER A 4 16.96 5.93 2.33
CA SER A 4 17.69 4.99 1.46
C SER A 4 16.98 3.65 1.34
N ALA A 5 16.44 3.13 2.45
CA ALA A 5 15.67 1.88 2.48
C ALA A 5 14.42 1.92 1.59
N ALA A 6 13.71 3.06 1.55
CA ALA A 6 12.55 3.24 0.69
C ALA A 6 12.96 3.26 -0.80
N ARG A 7 14.03 3.99 -1.14
CA ARG A 7 14.59 4.00 -2.50
C ARG A 7 15.07 2.60 -2.95
N ALA A 8 15.66 1.83 -2.03
CA ALA A 8 16.09 0.46 -2.29
C ALA A 8 14.90 -0.47 -2.60
N LEU A 9 13.81 -0.37 -1.83
CA LEU A 9 12.58 -1.12 -2.11
C LEU A 9 12.04 -0.80 -3.50
N VAL A 10 11.90 0.49 -3.84
CA VAL A 10 11.37 0.91 -5.15
C VAL A 10 12.24 0.38 -6.29
N ARG A 11 13.57 0.49 -6.19
CA ARG A 11 14.49 -0.03 -7.21
C ARG A 11 14.47 -1.55 -7.34
N GLY A 12 14.25 -2.27 -6.24
CA GLY A 12 14.11 -3.73 -6.24
C GLY A 12 12.78 -4.23 -6.82
N LEU A 13 11.78 -3.35 -6.95
CA LEU A 13 10.49 -3.65 -7.59
C LEU A 13 10.45 -3.19 -9.05
N LEU A 14 10.91 -1.97 -9.32
CA LEU A 14 10.95 -1.35 -10.64
C LEU A 14 12.26 -1.69 -11.36
N CYS A 15 12.43 -2.97 -11.65
CA CYS A 15 13.57 -3.51 -12.38
C CYS A 15 13.15 -4.69 -13.29
N ALA A 16 14.14 -5.23 -14.01
CA ALA A 16 14.00 -6.44 -14.80
C ALA A 16 13.42 -7.59 -13.95
N ARG A 17 12.60 -8.45 -14.56
CA ARG A 17 11.90 -9.55 -13.87
C ARG A 17 12.89 -10.52 -13.20
N GLU A 18 14.09 -10.60 -13.75
CA GLU A 18 15.18 -11.48 -13.37
C GLU A 18 15.79 -11.08 -12.02
N THR A 19 15.65 -9.83 -11.61
CA THR A 19 16.19 -9.32 -10.35
C THR A 19 15.12 -8.75 -9.43
N ARG A 20 13.85 -8.76 -9.87
CA ARG A 20 12.72 -8.23 -9.11
C ARG A 20 12.51 -9.00 -7.80
N LEU A 21 12.34 -8.25 -6.71
CA LEU A 21 11.95 -8.78 -5.40
C LEU A 21 10.64 -9.59 -5.48
N GLY A 22 10.54 -10.63 -4.66
CA GLY A 22 9.33 -11.46 -4.54
C GLY A 22 9.46 -12.87 -5.14
N ARG A 23 10.62 -13.21 -5.72
CA ARG A 23 10.93 -14.59 -6.16
C ARG A 23 10.94 -15.59 -5.01
N GLY A 24 11.38 -15.17 -3.82
CA GLY A 24 11.24 -15.90 -2.55
C GLY A 24 9.94 -15.61 -1.81
N GLY A 25 8.94 -15.04 -2.49
CA GLY A 25 7.65 -14.65 -1.93
C GLY A 25 7.76 -13.54 -0.88
N ALA A 26 6.81 -13.54 0.06
CA ALA A 26 6.72 -12.52 1.12
C ALA A 26 8.00 -12.42 1.98
N ARG A 27 8.79 -13.50 2.08
CA ARG A 27 10.02 -13.54 2.86
C ARG A 27 11.02 -12.48 2.40
N ASP A 28 11.07 -12.17 1.11
CA ASP A 28 12.00 -11.18 0.53
C ASP A 28 11.71 -9.77 1.01
N PHE A 29 10.43 -9.44 1.23
CA PHE A 29 10.01 -8.15 1.73
C PHE A 29 10.21 -8.03 3.24
N ARG A 30 9.84 -9.07 4.01
CA ARG A 30 9.90 -9.04 5.48
C ARG A 30 11.31 -8.79 6.04
N ARG A 31 12.36 -9.09 5.27
CA ARG A 31 13.77 -8.88 5.66
C ARG A 31 14.32 -7.50 5.31
N LEU A 32 13.60 -6.68 4.54
CA LEU A 32 14.13 -5.40 4.08
C LEU A 32 14.17 -4.39 5.23
N PRO A 33 15.23 -3.54 5.31
CA PRO A 33 15.30 -2.46 6.29
C PRO A 33 14.11 -1.51 6.25
N PHE A 34 13.44 -1.38 5.09
CA PHE A 34 12.24 -0.54 4.96
C PHE A 34 11.09 -1.01 5.86
N PHE A 35 10.99 -2.32 6.12
CA PHE A 35 9.95 -2.91 6.96
C PHE A 35 10.48 -3.32 8.35
N ALA A 36 11.63 -2.78 8.78
CA ALA A 36 12.15 -3.02 10.11
C ALA A 36 11.14 -2.60 11.18
N GLY A 37 10.89 -3.47 12.17
CA GLY A 37 9.91 -3.24 13.23
C GLY A 37 8.45 -3.60 12.87
N VAL A 38 8.14 -3.91 11.61
CA VAL A 38 6.79 -4.36 11.23
C VAL A 38 6.49 -5.74 11.83
N ARG A 39 5.46 -5.82 12.67
CA ARG A 39 4.98 -7.06 13.28
C ARG A 39 3.99 -7.79 12.36
N TRP A 40 4.51 -8.43 11.31
CA TRP A 40 3.70 -9.05 10.24
C TRP A 40 2.58 -9.98 10.73
N ALA A 41 2.82 -10.78 11.78
CA ALA A 41 1.80 -11.70 12.33
C ALA A 41 0.65 -10.98 13.06
N ARG A 42 0.88 -9.75 13.53
CA ARG A 42 -0.10 -8.94 14.28
C ARG A 42 -0.58 -7.72 13.52
N LEU A 43 -0.11 -7.49 12.30
CA LEU A 43 -0.33 -6.26 11.53
C LEU A 43 -1.81 -5.83 11.48
N ARG A 44 -2.75 -6.77 11.28
CA ARG A 44 -4.19 -6.48 11.25
C ARG A 44 -4.82 -6.12 12.60
N ARG A 45 -4.12 -6.40 13.70
CA ARG A 45 -4.54 -6.10 15.08
C ARG A 45 -3.87 -4.83 15.61
N GLU A 46 -2.81 -4.35 14.97
CA GLU A 46 -2.18 -3.08 15.32
C GLU A 46 -3.12 -1.93 14.94
N ARG A 47 -3.10 -0.84 15.70
CA ARG A 47 -3.88 0.37 15.38
C ARG A 47 -3.38 0.93 14.05
N ALA A 48 -4.28 1.06 13.08
CA ALA A 48 -3.96 1.69 11.81
C ALA A 48 -3.56 3.17 12.03
N PRO A 49 -2.58 3.70 11.28
CA PRO A 49 -2.16 5.09 11.39
C PRO A 49 -3.24 6.07 10.91
N PHE A 50 -4.19 5.59 10.10
CA PHE A 50 -5.32 6.34 9.59
C PHE A 50 -6.58 5.48 9.70
N ALA A 51 -7.66 6.09 10.18
CA ALA A 51 -9.01 5.55 10.11
C ALA A 51 -9.84 6.54 9.29
N PRO A 52 -10.63 6.08 8.29
CA PRO A 52 -11.50 6.96 7.53
C PRO A 52 -12.55 7.60 8.44
N ALA A 53 -13.15 8.70 7.98
CA ALA A 53 -14.27 9.31 8.66
C ALA A 53 -15.40 8.28 8.85
N ALA A 54 -16.21 8.47 9.89
CA ALA A 54 -17.32 7.57 10.19
C ALA A 54 -18.24 7.48 8.97
N ALA A 55 -18.49 6.26 8.51
CA ALA A 55 -19.33 6.04 7.35
C ALA A 55 -20.77 6.46 7.64
N ALA A 56 -21.40 7.20 6.73
CA ALA A 56 -22.82 7.57 6.83
C ALA A 56 -23.79 6.37 6.65
N GLY A 57 -23.26 5.17 6.42
CA GLY A 57 -23.99 3.91 6.27
C GLY A 57 -23.17 2.87 5.49
N ALA A 58 -23.74 1.69 5.27
CA ALA A 58 -23.08 0.62 4.50
C ALA A 58 -22.87 0.97 3.01
N ALA A 59 -23.62 1.93 2.50
CA ALA A 59 -23.54 2.42 1.12
C ALA A 59 -22.78 3.75 0.99
N ASP A 60 -22.04 4.17 2.02
CA ASP A 60 -21.28 5.42 1.97
C ASP A 60 -20.13 5.34 0.95
N THR A 61 -20.15 6.23 -0.04
CA THR A 61 -19.14 6.37 -1.10
C THR A 61 -18.29 7.63 -0.95
N SER A 62 -18.35 8.35 0.18
CA SER A 62 -17.64 9.62 0.41
C SER A 62 -16.11 9.55 0.34
N ASN A 63 -15.53 8.34 0.46
CA ASN A 63 -14.09 8.11 0.29
C ASN A 63 -13.69 7.87 -1.19
N PHE A 64 -14.63 7.98 -2.12
CA PHE A 64 -14.40 7.87 -3.55
C PHE A 64 -14.69 9.21 -4.23
N ASP A 65 -13.90 9.53 -5.26
CA ASP A 65 -14.19 10.68 -6.10
C ASP A 65 -15.50 10.45 -6.86
N VAL A 66 -16.43 11.40 -6.76
CA VAL A 66 -17.62 11.42 -7.62
C VAL A 66 -17.18 11.98 -8.96
N LEU A 67 -17.10 11.12 -9.99
CA LEU A 67 -16.84 11.57 -11.36
C LEU A 67 -18.17 12.07 -11.96
N ASP A 68 -18.33 13.38 -12.06
CA ASP A 68 -19.55 14.01 -12.59
C ASP A 68 -19.74 13.82 -14.12
N ASP A 69 -18.73 13.30 -14.85
CA ASP A 69 -18.66 13.46 -16.31
C ASP A 69 -18.76 12.15 -17.14
N CYS A 70 -19.46 11.12 -16.67
CA CYS A 70 -19.73 9.92 -17.51
C CYS A 70 -21.20 9.76 -17.95
N LEU A 71 -22.10 10.69 -17.63
CA LEU A 71 -23.53 10.61 -18.00
C LEU A 71 -24.07 11.82 -18.76
N SER A 72 -23.19 12.69 -19.26
CA SER A 72 -23.57 13.88 -20.00
C SER A 72 -22.80 13.99 -21.31
N GLN A 73 -23.03 13.04 -22.23
CA GLN A 73 -23.27 13.35 -23.65
C GLN A 73 -24.28 12.34 -24.22
N PRO A 74 -25.30 12.78 -24.99
CA PRO A 74 -26.12 11.88 -25.80
C PRO A 74 -25.31 11.18 -26.89
#